data_AF-A0A5D3J637-F1
#
_entry.id   AF-A0A5D3J637-F1
#
_cell.length_a   1.000
_cell.length_b   1.000
_cell.length_c   1.000
_cell.angle_alpha   90.00
_cell.angle_beta   90.00
_cell.angle_gamma   90.00
#
_symmetry.space_group_name_H-M   'P 1'
#
loop_
_entity.id
_entity.type
_entity.pdbx_description
1 polymer ?
#
loop_
_entity_poly.entity_id
_entity_poly.type
_entity_poly.pdbx_seq_one_letter_code
_entity_poly.pdbx_strand_id
1 'polypeptide(L)' 'MNTRLFTFAGGETGVWRVVRMDAVAGAPLPGIPRLDVAAGSVSPQPLGTKWLLRGITSNERYVVREEKDR' A
#
# COMPACT_ATOMS: atom_id res chain seq x y z
N MET A 1 -6.16 9.00 17.79
CA MET A 1 -7.00 8.71 16.61
C MET A 1 -6.51 7.44 15.96
N ASN A 2 -7.35 6.41 15.83
CA ASN A 2 -6.95 5.15 15.21
C ASN A 2 -7.05 5.32 13.68
N THR A 3 -5.92 5.64 13.05
CA THR A 3 -5.86 5.87 11.61
C THR A 3 -6.01 4.55 10.87
N ARG A 4 -7.14 4.36 10.19
CA ARG A 4 -7.43 3.16 9.38
C ARG A 4 -7.10 3.33 7.91
N LEU A 5 -6.91 4.57 7.45
CA LEU A 5 -6.46 4.88 6.09
C LEU A 5 -4.95 4.67 6.02
N PHE A 6 -4.48 4.00 4.98
CA PHE A 6 -3.07 3.85 4.67
C PHE A 6 -2.81 4.27 3.23
N THR A 7 -1.66 4.91 3.03
CA THR A 7 -1.15 5.28 1.70
C THR A 7 0.16 4.54 1.44
N PHE A 8 0.24 3.94 0.26
CA PHE A 8 1.41 3.25 -0.27
C PHE A 8 1.94 4.11 -1.42
N ALA A 9 3.15 4.66 -1.26
CA ALA A 9 3.75 5.56 -2.23
C ALA A 9 4.93 4.87 -2.91
N GLY A 10 4.77 4.57 -4.20
CA GLY A 10 5.85 3.98 -4.98
C GLY A 10 6.69 5.06 -5.64
N GLY A 11 8.00 5.05 -5.42
CA GLY A 11 8.90 6.05 -5.98
C GLY A 11 10.37 5.77 -5.71
N GLU A 12 11.14 6.85 -5.57
CA GLU A 12 12.59 6.81 -5.34
C GLU A 12 12.97 6.72 -3.86
N THR A 13 12.01 6.94 -2.95
CA THR A 13 12.21 6.95 -1.50
C THR A 13 11.22 6.03 -0.78
N GLY A 14 11.49 5.74 0.49
CA GLY A 14 10.67 4.87 1.33
C GLY A 14 11.49 3.83 2.06
N VAL A 15 10.91 3.24 3.11
CA VAL A 15 11.62 2.30 3.98
C VAL A 15 11.83 0.92 3.34
N TRP A 16 11.00 0.55 2.35
CA TRP A 16 11.08 -0.74 1.67
C TRP A 16 11.84 -0.65 0.35
N ARG A 17 12.76 -1.59 0.10
CA ARG A 17 13.35 -1.82 -1.22
C ARG A 17 12.47 -2.76 -2.01
N VAL A 18 12.14 -2.40 -3.25
CA VAL A 18 11.46 -3.33 -4.17
C VAL A 18 12.48 -4.32 -4.71
N VAL A 19 12.21 -5.62 -4.52
CA VAL A 19 13.04 -6.71 -5.03
C VAL A 19 12.58 -7.12 -6.43
N ARG A 20 11.26 -7.17 -6.67
CA ARG A 20 10.66 -7.56 -7.94
C ARG A 20 9.23 -7.01 -8.04
N MET A 21 8.78 -6.70 -9.25
CA MET A 21 7.38 -6.36 -9.57
C MET A 21 6.97 -7.12 -10.83
N ASP A 22 5.91 -7.92 -10.72
CA ASP A 22 5.32 -8.65 -11.84
C ASP A 22 3.85 -8.28 -11.98
N ALA A 23 3.42 -7.93 -13.20
CA ALA A 23 1.99 -7.78 -13.49
C ALA A 23 1.40 -9.16 -13.79
N VAL A 24 0.51 -9.62 -12.92
CA VAL A 24 -0.16 -10.92 -13.07
C VAL A 24 -1.27 -10.85 -14.12
N ALA A 25 -2.02 -9.74 -14.13
CA ALA A 25 -3.08 -9.50 -15.10
C ALA A 25 -3.25 -7.98 -15.33
N GLY A 26 -3.57 -7.60 -16.57
CA GLY A 26 -3.79 -6.20 -16.95
C GLY A 26 -2.49 -5.39 -17.06
N ALA A 27 -2.64 -4.07 -17.04
CA ALA A 27 -1.51 -3.14 -17.19
C ALA A 27 -0.65 -3.09 -15.91
N PRO A 28 0.70 -3.08 -16.03
CA PRO A 28 1.58 -2.95 -14.88
C PRO A 28 1.52 -1.55 -14.27
N LEU A 29 1.81 -1.44 -12.97
CA LEU A 29 2.19 -0.18 -12.36
C LEU A 29 3.61 0.22 -12.82
N PRO A 30 3.91 1.51 -12.99
CA PRO A 30 5.27 1.97 -13.25
C PRO A 30 6.26 1.41 -12.21
N GLY A 31 7.37 0.85 -12.69
CA GLY A 31 8.42 0.28 -11.84
C GLY A 31 9.07 1.33 -10.93
N ILE A 32 9.31 0.94 -9.67
CA ILE A 32 9.83 1.79 -8.59
C ILE A 32 10.92 1.06 -7.81
N PRO A 33 12.01 1.75 -7.40
CA PRO A 33 13.04 1.12 -6.58
C PRO A 33 12.70 1.07 -5.08
N ARG A 34 11.82 1.98 -4.59
CA ARG A 34 11.47 2.11 -3.17
C ARG A 34 9.97 2.30 -2.97
N LEU A 35 9.47 1.76 -1.87
CA LEU A 35 8.08 1.88 -1.44
C LEU A 35 8.05 2.49 -0.04
N ASP A 36 7.26 3.57 0.11
CA ASP A 36 6.93 4.15 1.40
C ASP A 36 5.52 3.79 1.85
N VAL A 37 5.31 3.64 3.15
CA VAL A 37 4.01 3.27 3.74
C VAL A 37 3.72 4.21 4.89
N ALA A 38 2.63 4.96 4.78
CA ALA A 38 2.23 5.93 5.79
C ALA A 38 0.79 5.67 6.26
N ALA A 39 0.57 5.86 7.56
CA ALA A 39 -0.77 5.95 8.11
C ALA A 39 -1.38 7.31 7.73
N GLY A 40 -2.55 7.29 7.10
CA GLY A 40 -3.29 8.47 6.66
C GLY A 40 -2.98 8.88 5.22
N SER A 41 -3.35 10.11 4.89
CA SER A 41 -3.01 10.75 3.61
C SER A 41 -1.58 11.28 3.64
N VAL A 42 -0.83 11.10 2.57
CA VAL A 42 0.50 11.71 2.41
C VAL A 42 0.36 13.03 1.66
N SER A 43 0.75 14.13 2.30
CA SER A 43 0.83 15.46 1.70
C SER A 43 1.96 16.26 2.35
N PRO A 44 2.92 16.82 1.58
CA PRO A 44 3.04 16.70 0.12
C PRO A 44 3.49 15.30 -0.32
N GLN A 45 3.22 14.97 -1.58
CA GLN A 45 3.71 13.73 -2.21
C GLN A 45 5.25 13.73 -2.25
N PRO A 46 5.93 12.64 -1.84
CA PRO A 46 7.38 12.56 -1.89
C PRO A 46 7.90 12.76 -3.32
N LEU A 47 9.01 13.48 -3.46
CA LEU A 47 9.64 13.72 -4.75
C LEU A 47 9.99 12.38 -5.43
N GLY A 48 9.69 12.26 -6.73
CA GLY A 48 9.92 11.01 -7.48
C GLY A 48 8.87 9.90 -7.24
N THR A 49 7.78 10.19 -6.53
CA THR A 49 6.63 9.27 -6.45
C THR A 49 5.97 9.12 -7.82
N LYS A 50 5.86 7.88 -8.30
CA LYS A 50 5.24 7.52 -9.59
C LYS A 50 3.75 7.19 -9.45
N TRP A 51 3.35 6.66 -8.30
CA TRP A 51 1.96 6.32 -8.01
C TRP A 51 1.68 6.29 -6.51
N LEU A 52 0.41 6.48 -6.15
CA LEU A 52 -0.13 6.38 -4.80
C LEU A 52 -1.31 5.42 -4.78
N LEU A 53 -1.25 4.40 -3.94
CA LEU A 53 -2.38 3.51 -3.65
C LEU A 53 -2.89 3.77 -2.23
N ARG A 54 -4.21 3.78 -2.04
CA ARG A 54 -4.83 4.07 -0.75
C ARG A 54 -5.83 2.98 -0.40
N GLY A 55 -5.80 2.55 0.86
CA GLY A 55 -6.69 1.52 1.39
C GLY A 55 -7.12 1.83 2.81
N ILE A 56 -8.28 1.30 3.22
CA ILE A 56 -8.78 1.42 4.58
C ILE A 56 -8.90 0.03 5.19
N THR A 57 -8.34 -0.18 6.37
CA THR A 57 -8.61 -1.39 7.15
C THR A 57 -10.07 -1.40 7.57
N SER A 58 -10.85 -2.33 7.02
CA SER A 58 -12.28 -2.46 7.24
C SER A 58 -12.62 -3.65 8.15
N ASN A 59 -13.90 -3.87 8.41
CA ASN A 59 -14.37 -5.07 9.08
C ASN A 59 -14.23 -6.31 8.17
N GLU A 60 -14.10 -7.47 8.81
CA GLU A 60 -14.14 -8.79 8.16
C GLU A 60 -15.44 -8.92 7.34
N ARG A 61 -15.34 -9.52 6.14
CA ARG A 61 -16.45 -9.64 5.19
C ARG A 61 -16.97 -11.06 5.01
N TYR A 62 -16.09 -12.04 5.19
CA TYR A 62 -16.40 -13.45 4.90
C TYR A 62 -15.97 -14.41 6.02
N VAL A 63 -15.20 -13.93 7.00
CA VAL A 63 -14.64 -14.75 8.07
C VAL A 63 -15.77 -15.29 8.96
N VAL A 64 -15.79 -16.60 9.18
CA VAL A 64 -16.70 -17.23 10.15
C VAL A 64 -16.06 -17.32 11.54
N ARG A 65 -16.86 -17.58 12.57
CA ARG A 65 -16.41 -17.56 13.98
C ARG A 65 -15.25 -18.51 14.23
N GLU A 66 -15.33 -19.73 13.70
CA GLU A 66 -14.30 -20.75 13.86
C GLU A 66 -12.96 -20.33 13.23
N GLU A 67 -12.98 -19.56 12.13
CA GLU A 67 -11.78 -19.01 11.50
C GLU A 67 -11.19 -17.85 12.31
N LYS A 68 -12.06 -17.06 12.97
CA LYS A 68 -11.67 -15.90 13.77
C LYS A 68 -11.06 -16.26 15.12
N ASP A 69 -11.52 -17.36 15.71
CA ASP A 69 -11.13 -17.79 17.05
C ASP A 69 -9.85 -18.64 17.06
N ARG A 70 -9.27 -18.93 15.88
CA ARG A 70 -7.98 -19.62 15.71
C ARG A 70 -6.82 -18.63 15.63
#